data_AF-A0A4Y2N8P6-F1
#
_entry.id   AF-A0A4Y2N8P6-F1
#
_cell.length_a   1.000
_cell.length_b   1.000
_cell.length_c   1.000
_cell.angle_alpha   90.00
_cell.angle_beta   90.00
_cell.angle_gamma   90.00
#
_symmetry.space_group_name_H-M   'P 1'
#
loop_
_entity.id
_entity.type
_entity.pdbx_description
1 polymer ?
#
loop_
_entity_poly.entity_id
_entity_poly.type
_entity_poly.pdbx_seq_one_letter_code
_entity_poly.pdbx_strand_id
1 'polypeptide(L)'
;PIKIYGNDSLSSRVAAFQKKTEQHTAKQRTNPFCHGNVSEMTHQKWDKSDPRYGKPPEGSKTEKRGMAAGSHISNEVLFLCEMIAQYGVPNEDNTVSISFGELFQDAQFENETSIIVNISPFESPICNNEKDSFGLSN
;
A
#
# COMPACT_ATOMS: atom_id res chain seq x y z
N PRO A 1 21.46 8.38 23.97
CA PRO A 1 21.80 7.12 23.26
C PRO A 1 22.50 6.12 24.19
N ILE A 2 21.94 4.91 24.32
CA ILE A 2 22.50 3.82 25.12
C ILE A 2 23.73 3.28 24.39
N LYS A 3 24.90 3.34 25.03
CA LYS A 3 26.16 2.80 24.48
C LYS A 3 26.41 1.41 25.08
N ILE A 4 26.26 0.37 24.26
CA ILE A 4 26.57 -1.03 24.63
C ILE A 4 27.91 -1.39 23.99
N TYR A 5 28.90 -1.74 24.82
CA TYR A 5 30.23 -2.15 24.36
C TYR A 5 30.37 -3.67 24.42
N GLY A 6 31.01 -4.27 23.40
CA GLY A 6 31.41 -5.68 23.40
C GLY A 6 30.41 -6.70 22.82
N ASN A 7 29.29 -6.25 22.25
CA ASN A 7 28.36 -7.12 21.52
C ASN A 7 27.72 -6.37 20.34
N ASP A 8 28.39 -6.42 19.17
CA ASP A 8 27.98 -5.70 17.95
C ASP A 8 26.60 -6.14 17.41
N SER A 9 26.21 -7.39 17.68
CA SER A 9 24.89 -7.92 17.34
C SER A 9 23.79 -7.29 18.20
N LEU A 10 24.05 -7.11 19.51
CA LEU A 10 23.10 -6.47 20.42
C LEU A 10 22.99 -4.97 20.17
N SER A 11 24.12 -4.27 20.00
CA SER A 11 24.12 -2.83 19.74
C SER A 11 23.35 -2.49 18.44
N SER A 12 23.52 -3.29 17.39
CA SER A 12 22.77 -3.17 16.13
C SER A 12 21.26 -3.36 16.32
N ARG A 13 20.84 -4.39 17.08
CA ARG A 13 19.42 -4.63 17.36
C ARG A 13 18.79 -3.52 18.20
N VAL A 14 19.52 -3.00 19.19
CA VAL A 14 19.07 -1.86 20.01
C VAL A 14 18.92 -0.61 19.16
N ALA A 15 19.88 -0.32 18.27
CA ALA A 15 19.78 0.80 17.34
C ALA A 15 18.59 0.65 16.37
N ALA A 16 18.37 -0.55 15.84
CA ALA A 16 17.22 -0.82 14.97
C ALA A 16 15.88 -0.66 15.70
N PHE A 17 15.79 -1.12 16.95
CA PHE A 17 14.61 -0.93 17.79
C PHE A 17 14.36 0.55 18.06
N GLN A 18 15.39 1.29 18.50
CA GLN A 18 15.29 2.72 18.76
C GLN A 18 14.78 3.49 17.53
N LYS A 19 15.36 3.20 16.36
CA LYS A 19 14.90 3.77 15.09
C LYS A 19 13.43 3.43 14.78
N LYS A 20 13.00 2.20 15.06
CA LYS A 20 11.61 1.78 14.84
C LYS A 20 10.65 2.50 15.79
N THR A 21 11.03 2.69 17.05
CA THR A 21 10.26 3.43 18.06
C THR A 21 10.10 4.89 17.64
N GLU A 22 11.18 5.57 17.27
CA GLU A 22 11.13 6.96 16.80
C GLU A 22 10.20 7.14 15.60
N GLN A 23 10.29 6.22 14.62
CA GLN A 23 9.39 6.22 13.46
C GLN A 23 7.93 5.95 13.83
N HIS A 24 7.67 5.08 14.82
CA HIS A 24 6.33 4.77 15.30
C HIS A 24 5.74 5.98 16.05
N THR A 25 6.47 6.56 17.00
CA THR A 25 6.05 7.77 17.73
C THR A 25 5.72 8.91 16.77
N ALA A 26 6.54 9.16 15.75
CA ALA A 26 6.27 10.18 14.74
C ALA A 26 4.96 9.94 13.97
N LYS A 27 4.66 8.68 13.60
CA LYS A 27 3.40 8.32 12.92
C LYS A 27 2.19 8.42 13.84
N GLN A 28 2.32 8.03 15.11
CA GLN A 28 1.20 8.13 16.05
C GLN A 28 0.85 9.58 16.38
N ARG A 29 1.81 10.50 16.32
CA ARG A 29 1.58 11.95 16.55
C ARG A 29 0.53 12.55 15.60
N THR A 30 0.40 12.03 14.39
CA THR A 30 -0.57 12.50 13.38
C THR A 30 -1.78 11.56 13.25
N ASN A 31 -1.87 10.51 14.07
CA ASN A 31 -2.95 9.54 14.03
C ASN A 31 -4.12 9.98 14.93
N PRO A 32 -5.33 10.21 14.36
CA PRO A 32 -6.48 10.68 15.12
C PRO A 32 -7.01 9.64 16.11
N PHE A 33 -6.64 8.38 15.98
CA PHE A 33 -7.05 7.30 16.87
C PHE A 33 -6.12 7.13 18.09
N CYS A 34 -5.06 7.94 18.19
CA CYS A 34 -4.06 7.84 19.26
C CYS A 34 -4.22 8.86 20.39
N HIS A 35 -4.99 9.92 20.16
CA HIS A 35 -5.11 11.02 21.11
C HIS A 35 -6.54 11.10 21.61
N GLY A 36 -6.72 11.38 22.90
CA GLY A 36 -8.05 11.60 23.47
C GLY A 36 -8.73 12.88 22.97
N ASN A 37 -7.94 13.84 22.45
CA ASN A 37 -8.42 15.06 21.83
C ASN A 37 -7.78 15.26 20.45
N VAL A 38 -8.58 15.10 19.40
CA VAL A 38 -8.15 15.27 18.00
C VAL A 38 -7.78 16.71 17.64
N SER A 39 -8.27 17.71 18.38
CA SER A 39 -7.99 19.13 18.12
C SER A 39 -6.57 19.55 18.50
N GLU A 40 -5.90 18.79 19.38
CA GLU A 40 -4.51 19.03 19.79
C GLU A 40 -3.50 18.29 18.88
N MET A 41 -4.00 17.52 17.91
CA MET A 41 -3.18 16.72 17.02
C MET A 41 -2.49 17.58 15.96
N THR A 42 -1.25 17.22 15.61
CA THR A 42 -0.59 17.81 14.44
C THR A 42 -1.24 17.29 13.16
N HIS A 43 -1.93 18.18 12.45
CA HIS A 43 -2.49 17.87 11.13
C HIS A 43 -1.45 18.07 10.03
N GLN A 44 -1.38 17.11 9.11
CA GLN A 44 -0.60 17.26 7.90
C GLN A 44 -1.28 18.31 7.01
N LYS A 45 -0.62 19.45 6.79
CA LYS A 45 -1.10 20.49 5.88
C LYS A 45 -0.71 20.12 4.47
N TRP A 46 -1.69 19.94 3.60
CA TRP A 46 -1.47 19.58 2.20
C TRP A 46 -1.50 20.85 1.35
N ASP A 47 -0.44 21.07 0.58
CA ASP A 47 -0.38 22.14 -0.41
C ASP A 47 -0.78 21.60 -1.79
N LYS A 48 -1.85 22.16 -2.38
CA LYS A 48 -2.33 21.74 -3.70
C LYS A 48 -1.37 22.14 -4.83
N SER A 49 -0.49 23.11 -4.60
CA SER A 49 0.53 23.52 -5.56
C SER A 49 1.77 22.61 -5.55
N ASP A 50 1.87 21.70 -4.57
CA ASP A 50 2.93 20.72 -4.50
C ASP A 50 2.81 19.71 -5.68
N PRO A 51 3.85 19.53 -6.52
CA PRO A 51 3.87 18.51 -7.58
C PRO A 51 3.68 17.06 -7.08
N ARG A 52 3.87 16.84 -5.77
CA ARG A 52 3.68 15.57 -5.06
C ARG A 52 2.31 15.45 -4.38
N TYR A 53 1.44 16.46 -4.48
CA TYR A 53 0.07 16.38 -3.97
C TYR A 53 -0.66 15.16 -4.56
N GLY A 54 -1.33 14.39 -3.71
CA GLY A 54 -2.04 13.16 -4.11
C GLY A 54 -1.14 11.96 -4.44
N LYS A 55 0.19 12.05 -4.29
CA LYS A 55 1.11 10.94 -4.57
C LYS A 55 1.65 10.29 -3.28
N PRO A 56 1.69 8.95 -3.18
CA PRO A 56 2.24 8.25 -2.02
C PRO A 56 3.74 8.50 -1.88
N PRO A 57 4.32 8.62 -0.67
CA PRO A 57 5.74 8.92 -0.50
C PRO A 57 6.65 8.01 -1.33
N GLU A 58 7.72 8.57 -1.89
CA GLU A 58 8.65 7.84 -2.76
C GLU A 58 9.33 6.70 -1.98
N GLY A 59 9.46 5.54 -2.63
CA GLY A 59 9.96 4.31 -2.05
C GLY A 59 9.00 3.63 -1.06
N SER A 60 7.83 4.20 -0.79
CA SER A 60 6.88 3.63 0.17
C SER A 60 6.24 2.34 -0.34
N LYS A 61 5.76 1.51 0.59
CA LYS A 61 4.93 0.34 0.26
C LYS A 61 3.70 0.75 -0.56
N THR A 62 3.08 1.89 -0.24
CA THR A 62 1.91 2.40 -0.98
C THR A 62 2.23 2.73 -2.42
N GLU A 63 3.39 3.34 -2.69
CA GLU A 63 3.84 3.61 -4.06
C GLU A 63 4.02 2.31 -4.86
N LYS A 64 4.71 1.34 -4.27
CA LYS A 64 4.89 0.01 -4.88
C LYS A 64 3.56 -0.68 -5.19
N ARG A 65 2.59 -0.60 -4.26
CA ARG A 65 1.22 -1.11 -4.48
C ARG A 65 0.54 -0.40 -5.64
N GLY A 66 0.61 0.93 -5.69
CA GLY A 66 0.00 1.72 -6.75
C GLY A 66 0.55 1.36 -8.13
N MET A 67 1.88 1.24 -8.25
CA MET A 67 2.52 0.82 -9.50
C MET A 67 2.12 -0.59 -9.92
N ALA A 68 2.13 -1.54 -8.99
CA ALA A 68 1.76 -2.93 -9.28
C ALA A 68 0.28 -3.06 -9.71
N ALA A 69 -0.63 -2.39 -8.99
CA ALA A 69 -2.05 -2.36 -9.34
C ALA A 69 -2.29 -1.70 -10.70
N GLY A 70 -1.59 -0.59 -10.99
CA GLY A 70 -1.67 0.09 -12.29
C GLY A 70 -1.24 -0.83 -13.44
N SER A 71 -0.07 -1.46 -13.33
CA SER A 71 0.42 -2.39 -14.35
C SER A 71 -0.52 -3.59 -14.54
N HIS A 72 -1.09 -4.11 -13.45
CA HIS A 72 -1.99 -5.25 -13.52
C HIS A 72 -3.27 -4.88 -14.27
N ILE A 73 -3.94 -3.79 -13.88
CA ILE A 73 -5.17 -3.32 -14.54
C ILE A 73 -4.91 -3.00 -16.02
N SER A 74 -3.78 -2.38 -16.35
CA SER A 74 -3.42 -2.11 -17.75
C SER A 74 -3.30 -3.38 -18.57
N ASN A 75 -2.70 -4.45 -18.01
CA ASN A 75 -2.60 -5.74 -18.70
C ASN A 75 -3.97 -6.40 -18.89
N GLU A 76 -4.85 -6.34 -17.88
CA GLU A 76 -6.23 -6.86 -17.98
C GLU A 76 -7.02 -6.14 -19.09
N VAL A 77 -6.87 -4.81 -19.21
CA VAL A 77 -7.52 -4.03 -20.26
C VAL A 77 -6.99 -4.39 -21.64
N LEU A 78 -5.67 -4.57 -21.78
CA LEU A 78 -5.06 -5.01 -23.04
C LEU A 78 -5.55 -6.40 -23.45
N PHE A 79 -5.56 -7.34 -22.51
CA PHE A 79 -6.07 -8.70 -22.74
C PHE A 79 -7.54 -8.67 -23.19
N LEU A 80 -8.39 -7.88 -22.52
CA LEU A 80 -9.78 -7.68 -22.93
C LEU A 80 -9.88 -7.14 -24.37
N CYS A 81 -9.08 -6.13 -24.71
CA CYS A 81 -9.06 -5.59 -26.07
C CYS A 81 -8.61 -6.62 -27.12
N GLU A 82 -7.62 -7.47 -26.80
CA GLU A 82 -7.18 -8.56 -27.67
C GLU A 82 -8.28 -9.60 -27.88
N MET A 83 -9.02 -9.95 -26.82
CA MET A 83 -10.17 -10.86 -26.90
C MET A 83 -11.27 -10.29 -27.79
N ILE A 84 -11.63 -9.01 -27.61
CA ILE A 84 -12.63 -8.35 -28.46
C ILE A 84 -12.15 -8.33 -29.92
N ALA A 85 -10.87 -8.05 -30.17
CA ALA A 85 -10.33 -8.00 -31.52
C ALA A 85 -10.27 -9.38 -32.21
N GLN A 86 -10.06 -10.47 -31.45
CA GLN A 86 -9.97 -11.83 -31.98
C GLN A 86 -11.34 -12.49 -32.17
N TYR A 87 -12.26 -12.31 -31.23
CA TYR A 87 -13.52 -13.04 -31.17
C TYR A 87 -14.75 -12.17 -31.46
N GLY A 88 -14.58 -10.86 -31.50
CA GLY A 88 -15.68 -9.94 -31.81
C GLY A 88 -16.05 -9.90 -33.30
N VAL A 89 -17.22 -9.35 -33.55
CA VAL A 89 -17.79 -9.14 -34.88
C VAL A 89 -17.38 -7.73 -35.38
N PRO A 90 -16.84 -7.62 -36.60
CA PRO A 90 -16.55 -6.33 -37.20
C PRO A 90 -17.85 -5.62 -37.60
N ASN A 91 -17.91 -4.32 -37.32
CA ASN A 91 -19.03 -3.45 -37.67
C ASN A 91 -18.72 -2.65 -38.96
N GLU A 92 -19.76 -2.06 -39.57
CA GLU A 92 -19.62 -1.24 -40.78
C GLU A 92 -18.75 0.01 -40.60
N ASP A 93 -18.59 0.47 -39.35
CA ASP A 93 -17.79 1.64 -38.98
C ASP A 93 -16.31 1.32 -38.69
N ASN A 94 -15.84 0.11 -39.03
CA ASN A 94 -14.51 -0.43 -38.71
C ASN A 94 -14.22 -0.61 -37.21
N THR A 95 -15.24 -0.61 -36.35
CA THR A 95 -15.09 -1.06 -34.96
C THR A 95 -15.31 -2.57 -34.84
N VAL A 96 -14.88 -3.15 -33.73
CA VAL A 96 -15.15 -4.56 -33.40
C VAL A 96 -15.92 -4.60 -32.09
N SER A 97 -17.02 -5.36 -32.06
CA SER A 97 -17.87 -5.52 -30.88
C SER A 97 -18.10 -7.00 -30.59
N ILE A 98 -18.22 -7.35 -29.32
CA ILE A 98 -18.58 -8.70 -28.87
C ILE A 98 -19.76 -8.56 -27.89
N SER A 99 -20.71 -9.50 -27.92
CA SER A 99 -21.76 -9.49 -26.91
C SER A 99 -21.16 -9.87 -25.55
N PHE A 100 -21.76 -9.36 -24.48
CA PHE A 100 -21.33 -9.73 -23.13
C PHE A 100 -21.42 -11.25 -22.93
N GLY A 101 -22.46 -11.93 -23.44
CA GLY A 101 -22.60 -13.37 -23.28
C GLY A 101 -21.46 -14.17 -23.91
N GLU A 102 -21.11 -13.84 -25.16
CA GLU A 102 -20.02 -14.48 -25.90
C GLU A 102 -18.67 -14.26 -25.24
N LEU A 103 -18.43 -13.07 -24.69
CA LEU A 103 -17.21 -12.76 -23.96
C LEU A 103 -16.99 -13.68 -22.75
N PHE A 104 -18.04 -14.25 -22.15
CA PHE A 104 -17.94 -15.15 -20.98
C PHE A 104 -18.31 -16.61 -21.27
N GLN A 105 -18.58 -16.97 -22.54
CA GLN A 105 -19.09 -18.29 -22.92
C GLN A 105 -18.00 -19.37 -22.87
N ASP A 106 -16.75 -18.99 -23.16
CA ASP A 106 -15.61 -19.89 -23.08
C ASP A 106 -15.10 -19.95 -21.64
N ALA A 107 -15.43 -21.03 -20.93
CA ALA A 107 -14.96 -21.33 -19.57
C ALA A 107 -13.42 -21.51 -19.44
N GLN A 108 -12.64 -21.09 -20.43
CA GLN A 108 -11.19 -20.85 -20.34
C GLN A 108 -10.86 -19.49 -19.73
N PHE A 109 -11.88 -18.71 -19.35
CA PHE A 109 -11.79 -17.76 -18.24
C PHE A 109 -11.50 -18.50 -16.92
N GLU A 110 -10.41 -19.28 -16.89
CA GLU A 110 -9.61 -19.42 -15.69
C GLU A 110 -8.98 -18.05 -15.47
N ASN A 111 -9.82 -17.09 -15.06
CA ASN A 111 -9.35 -16.04 -14.19
C ASN A 111 -8.81 -16.77 -12.98
N GLU A 112 -7.52 -17.07 -13.01
CA GLU A 112 -6.68 -17.06 -11.83
C GLU A 112 -6.85 -15.68 -11.19
N THR A 113 -8.00 -15.46 -10.57
CA THR A 113 -8.24 -14.44 -9.54
C THR A 113 -7.38 -14.71 -8.30
N SER A 114 -6.45 -15.67 -8.40
CA SER A 114 -5.29 -15.88 -7.54
C SER A 114 -4.19 -14.85 -7.80
N ILE A 115 -4.51 -13.57 -7.94
CA ILE A 115 -3.52 -12.51 -7.79
C ILE A 115 -3.98 -11.60 -6.67
N ILE A 116 -3.95 -12.18 -5.45
CA ILE A 116 -3.40 -11.40 -4.35
C ILE A 116 -1.97 -11.09 -4.81
N VAL A 117 -1.80 -9.97 -5.53
CA VAL A 117 -0.49 -9.35 -5.68
C VAL A 117 0.05 -9.38 -4.27
N ASN A 118 1.29 -9.81 -4.04
CA ASN A 118 1.87 -9.92 -2.71
C ASN A 118 2.07 -8.49 -2.16
N ILE A 119 0.93 -7.86 -1.92
CA ILE A 119 0.72 -6.49 -1.55
C ILE A 119 1.17 -6.52 -0.13
N SER A 120 2.32 -5.90 0.13
CA SER A 120 2.78 -5.71 1.49
C SER A 120 1.60 -5.19 2.31
N PRO A 121 1.17 -5.92 3.36
CA PRO A 121 -0.06 -5.61 4.05
C PRO A 121 -0.04 -4.14 4.49
N PHE A 122 -1.21 -3.51 4.44
CA PHE A 122 -1.37 -2.21 5.06
C PHE A 122 -1.10 -2.38 6.55
N GLU A 123 0.06 -1.92 7.00
CA GLU A 123 0.37 -1.86 8.43
C GLU A 123 -0.52 -0.79 9.05
N SER A 124 -1.63 -1.20 9.66
CA SER A 124 -2.44 -0.33 10.48
C SER A 124 -1.57 0.27 11.60
N PRO A 125 -1.61 1.59 11.81
CA PRO A 125 -0.91 2.19 12.93
C PRO A 125 -1.65 1.83 14.22
N ILE A 126 -1.26 0.72 14.84
CA ILE A 126 -1.75 0.35 16.18
C ILE A 126 -1.22 1.40 17.16
N CYS A 127 -2.14 2.07 17.85
CA CYS A 127 -1.80 2.93 18.97
C CYS A 127 -1.28 2.07 20.11
N ASN A 128 0.02 2.07 20.35
CA ASN A 128 0.56 1.55 21.59
C ASN A 128 0.50 2.68 22.60
N ASN A 129 -0.58 2.73 23.38
CA ASN A 129 -0.60 3.59 24.56
C ASN A 129 0.50 3.08 25.49
N GLU A 130 1.46 3.94 25.79
CA GLU A 130 2.59 3.65 26.67
C GLU A 130 2.11 3.47 28.12
N LYS A 131 1.49 2.32 28.40
CA LYS A 131 1.28 1.76 29.75
C LYS A 131 1.42 0.23 29.81
N ASP A 132 1.73 -0.44 28.71
CA ASP A 132 2.06 -1.86 28.74
C ASP A 132 3.58 -2.07 28.81
N SER A 133 4.07 -2.05 30.06
CA SER A 133 5.04 -3.01 30.59
C SER A 133 6.38 -3.20 29.84
N PHE A 134 7.38 -2.40 30.19
CA PHE A 134 8.64 -3.00 30.63
C PHE A 134 8.86 -2.60 32.10
N GLY A 135 8.39 -3.47 32.99
CA GLY A 135 8.81 -3.44 34.38
C GLY A 135 10.31 -3.65 34.45
N LEU A 136 11.05 -2.55 34.56
CA LEU A 136 12.36 -2.52 35.19
C LEU A 136 12.22 -1.61 36.42
N SER A 137 11.86 -2.26 37.53
CA SER A 137 12.11 -1.76 38.87
C SER A 137 13.59 -1.45 39.00
N ASN A 138 13.92 -0.28 39.53
CA ASN A 138 14.89 -0.20 40.61
C ASN A 138 14.08 -0.02 41.89
#